data_AF-A0A2V6IQB0-F1
#
_entry.id   AF-A0A2V6IQB0-F1
#
_cell.length_a   1.000
_cell.length_b   1.000
_cell.length_c   1.000
_cell.angle_alpha   90.00
_cell.angle_beta   90.00
_cell.angle_gamma   90.00
#
_symmetry.space_group_name_H-M   'P 1'
#
loop_
_entity.id
_entity.type
_entity.pdbx_description
1 polymer ?
#
loop_
_entity_poly.entity_id
_entity_poly.type
_entity_poly.pdbx_seq_one_letter_code
_entity_poly.pdbx_strand_id
1 'polypeptide(L)'
;MHDDRFDKLAKLLVEYSVRLKRNETVLIEAFDIPDEMTIALVRAVRKAGGVPFVQTYYTRVNRALALEASDRQLNLMASHELARMKKMNAYIAVRGSNNITELSDVPPEKMKLIGRKMRPVQDQRVKKTKWVVLRWPTPSMAQLAGMSTEAFEDFYFDVCTLDYRKLQPGMKVLQRLMEKTDRVQIKGPGTDLRFSIKGIPAVICGGDRNIPDGEVFSCPVKDSVEGHVTFNAPSIYQG
;
A
#
# COMPACT_ATOMS: atom_id res chain seq x y z
N MET A 1 -9.63 3.01 -26.10
CA MET A 1 -9.08 4.39 -26.12
C MET A 1 -8.04 4.44 -25.02
N HIS A 2 -6.88 5.06 -25.25
CA HIS A 2 -5.86 5.19 -24.21
C HIS A 2 -6.32 6.21 -23.16
N ASP A 3 -6.24 5.87 -21.88
CA ASP A 3 -6.57 6.77 -20.78
C ASP A 3 -5.30 7.43 -20.23
N ASP A 4 -5.17 8.73 -20.44
CA ASP A 4 -3.99 9.51 -20.03
C ASP A 4 -3.74 9.50 -18.51
N ARG A 5 -4.78 9.21 -17.70
CA ARG A 5 -4.66 9.09 -16.25
C ARG A 5 -3.69 7.96 -15.88
N PHE A 6 -3.59 6.93 -16.70
CA PHE A 6 -2.74 5.75 -16.43
C PHE A 6 -1.26 6.10 -16.60
N ASP A 7 -0.93 6.85 -17.66
CA ASP A 7 0.44 7.32 -17.89
C ASP A 7 0.87 8.31 -16.82
N LYS A 8 -0.02 9.22 -16.40
CA LYS A 8 0.24 10.18 -15.32
C LYS A 8 0.54 9.46 -14.01
N LEU A 9 -0.28 8.48 -13.64
CA LEU A 9 -0.09 7.69 -12.43
C LEU A 9 1.18 6.84 -12.52
N ALA A 10 1.40 6.12 -13.62
CA ALA A 10 2.59 5.29 -13.83
C ALA A 10 3.87 6.12 -13.71
N LYS A 11 3.91 7.31 -14.32
CA LYS A 11 5.02 8.24 -14.21
C LYS A 11 5.26 8.66 -12.76
N LEU A 12 4.21 9.03 -12.03
CA LEU A 12 4.32 9.44 -10.62
C LEU A 12 4.89 8.31 -9.76
N LEU A 13 4.36 7.09 -9.90
CA LEU A 13 4.81 5.93 -9.13
C LEU A 13 6.29 5.61 -9.38
N VAL A 14 6.73 5.67 -10.64
CA VAL A 14 8.10 5.34 -11.04
C VAL A 14 9.09 6.46 -10.71
N GLU A 15 8.80 7.69 -11.13
CA GLU A 15 9.75 8.81 -11.05
C GLU A 15 9.75 9.50 -9.69
N TYR A 16 8.59 9.59 -9.02
CA TYR A 16 8.45 10.28 -7.74
C TYR A 16 8.42 9.33 -6.54
N SER A 17 7.56 8.31 -6.55
CA SER A 17 7.38 7.44 -5.37
C SER A 17 8.59 6.56 -5.14
N VAL A 18 8.92 5.69 -6.11
CA VAL A 18 10.09 4.81 -5.98
C VAL A 18 11.40 5.49 -6.41
N ARG A 19 11.36 6.65 -7.09
CA ARG A 19 12.55 7.36 -7.61
C ARG A 19 13.51 6.40 -8.30
N LEU A 20 12.99 5.72 -9.32
CA LEU A 20 13.70 4.66 -10.01
C LEU A 20 14.97 5.21 -10.67
N LYS A 21 16.08 4.48 -10.53
CA LYS A 21 17.34 4.79 -11.21
C LYS A 21 17.56 3.86 -12.39
N ARG A 22 18.40 4.30 -13.34
CA ARG A 22 18.80 3.50 -14.49
C ARG A 22 19.37 2.15 -14.04
N ASN A 23 19.02 1.08 -14.76
CA ASN A 23 19.39 -0.32 -14.54
C ASN A 23 18.86 -0.94 -13.23
N GLU A 24 18.05 -0.23 -12.43
CA GLU A 24 17.39 -0.85 -11.28
C GLU A 24 16.26 -1.80 -11.73
N THR A 25 16.17 -2.96 -11.10
CA THR A 25 15.10 -3.95 -11.33
C THR A 25 13.86 -3.60 -10.52
N VAL A 26 12.68 -3.74 -11.13
CA VAL A 26 11.39 -3.41 -10.48
C VAL A 26 10.44 -4.57 -10.63
N LEU A 27 9.89 -5.07 -9.51
CA LEU A 27 8.75 -5.98 -9.55
C LEU A 27 7.44 -5.21 -9.48
N ILE A 28 6.61 -5.35 -10.49
CA ILE A 28 5.24 -4.84 -10.56
C ILE A 28 4.30 -6.00 -10.27
N GLU A 29 3.54 -5.89 -9.19
CA GLU A 29 2.44 -6.82 -8.89
C GLU A 29 1.10 -6.15 -9.17
N ALA A 30 0.36 -6.71 -10.12
CA ALA A 30 -0.94 -6.24 -10.57
C ALA A 30 -2.02 -7.21 -10.09
N PHE A 31 -2.96 -6.75 -9.26
CA PHE A 31 -4.06 -7.58 -8.76
C PHE A 31 -5.38 -7.04 -9.30
N ASP A 32 -6.08 -7.81 -10.12
CA ASP A 32 -7.40 -7.45 -10.66
C ASP A 32 -7.50 -6.00 -11.18
N ILE A 33 -6.50 -5.57 -11.95
CA ILE A 33 -6.47 -4.25 -12.61
C ILE A 33 -6.47 -4.41 -14.13
N PRO A 34 -6.83 -3.36 -14.90
CA PRO A 34 -6.71 -3.36 -16.34
C PRO A 34 -5.26 -3.59 -16.81
N ASP A 35 -5.10 -4.35 -17.88
CA ASP A 35 -3.80 -4.61 -18.49
C ASP A 35 -3.12 -3.32 -18.96
N GLU A 36 -3.90 -2.33 -19.39
CA GLU A 36 -3.43 -1.03 -19.85
C GLU A 36 -2.66 -0.27 -18.75
N MET A 37 -3.09 -0.37 -17.49
CA MET A 37 -2.37 0.25 -16.37
C MET A 37 -1.04 -0.47 -16.11
N THR A 38 -1.04 -1.81 -16.20
CA THR A 38 0.19 -2.61 -16.08
C THR A 38 1.16 -2.29 -17.21
N ILE A 39 0.67 -2.15 -18.45
CA ILE A 39 1.45 -1.75 -19.63
C ILE A 39 2.02 -0.34 -19.44
N ALA A 40 1.23 0.60 -18.92
CA ALA A 40 1.69 1.96 -18.63
C ALA A 40 2.86 1.97 -17.62
N LEU A 41 2.77 1.15 -16.55
CA LEU A 41 3.88 0.97 -15.60
C LEU A 41 5.14 0.40 -16.25
N VAL A 42 5.01 -0.64 -17.07
CA VAL A 42 6.14 -1.22 -17.81
C VAL A 42 6.81 -0.18 -18.71
N ARG A 43 6.02 0.62 -19.43
CA ARG A 43 6.52 1.70 -20.29
C ARG A 43 7.22 2.78 -19.46
N ALA A 44 6.64 3.21 -18.35
CA ALA A 44 7.24 4.21 -17.45
C ALA A 44 8.58 3.72 -16.85
N VAL A 45 8.65 2.46 -16.40
CA VAL A 45 9.89 1.85 -15.90
C VAL A 45 10.98 1.85 -16.96
N ARG A 46 10.65 1.42 -18.20
CA ARG A 46 11.61 1.43 -19.31
C ARG A 46 12.07 2.84 -19.68
N LYS A 47 11.15 3.81 -19.67
CA LYS A 47 11.46 5.23 -19.94
C LYS A 47 12.43 5.80 -18.89
N ALA A 48 12.32 5.39 -17.63
CA ALA A 48 13.27 5.72 -16.58
C ALA A 48 14.60 4.92 -16.65
N GLY A 49 14.74 4.03 -17.63
CA GLY A 49 15.92 3.19 -17.84
C GLY A 49 16.02 1.99 -16.88
N GLY A 50 14.94 1.62 -16.20
CA GLY A 50 14.88 0.45 -15.32
C GLY A 50 14.50 -0.84 -16.05
N VAL A 51 14.53 -1.95 -15.32
CA VAL A 51 14.24 -3.31 -15.83
C VAL A 51 12.96 -3.83 -15.18
N PRO A 52 11.82 -3.85 -15.88
CA PRO A 52 10.54 -4.27 -15.30
C PRO A 52 10.40 -5.79 -15.27
N PHE A 53 9.89 -6.29 -14.16
CA PHE A 53 9.35 -7.64 -13.95
C PHE A 53 7.87 -7.49 -13.57
N VAL A 54 7.00 -8.33 -14.12
CA VAL A 54 5.55 -8.22 -13.88
C VAL A 54 5.02 -9.56 -13.37
N GLN A 55 4.12 -9.49 -12.40
CA GLN A 55 3.29 -10.61 -11.97
C GLN A 55 1.84 -10.14 -11.84
N THR A 56 0.95 -10.80 -12.58
CA THR A 56 -0.50 -10.58 -12.47
C THR A 56 -1.10 -11.61 -11.54
N TYR A 57 -2.05 -11.15 -10.72
CA TYR A 57 -2.82 -11.94 -9.79
C TYR A 57 -4.31 -11.69 -10.00
N TYR A 58 -5.08 -12.74 -9.79
CA TYR A 58 -6.53 -12.68 -9.75
C TYR A 58 -7.01 -13.11 -8.36
N THR A 59 -7.80 -12.28 -7.68
CA THR A 59 -8.17 -12.55 -6.28
C THR A 59 -8.96 -13.86 -6.16
N ARG A 60 -9.81 -14.20 -7.14
CA ARG A 60 -10.55 -15.47 -7.17
C ARG A 60 -9.63 -16.70 -7.26
N VAL A 61 -8.54 -16.60 -8.00
CA VAL A 61 -7.53 -17.68 -8.11
C VAL A 61 -6.75 -17.78 -6.80
N ASN A 62 -6.33 -16.64 -6.24
CA ASN A 62 -5.65 -16.61 -4.94
C ASN A 62 -6.51 -17.17 -3.82
N ARG A 63 -7.82 -16.89 -3.83
CA ARG A 63 -8.81 -17.47 -2.91
C ARG A 63 -8.84 -18.99 -3.01
N ALA A 64 -8.95 -19.53 -4.23
CA ALA A 64 -8.96 -20.98 -4.45
C ALA A 64 -7.68 -21.65 -3.92
N LEU A 65 -6.52 -21.03 -4.12
CA LEU A 65 -5.25 -21.50 -3.54
C LEU A 65 -5.21 -21.39 -2.01
N ALA A 66 -5.87 -20.39 -1.44
CA ALA A 66 -5.86 -20.13 0.00
C ALA A 66 -6.74 -21.11 0.79
N LEU A 67 -7.88 -21.53 0.23
CA LEU A 67 -8.81 -22.47 0.88
C LEU A 67 -8.12 -23.75 1.37
N GLU A 68 -7.26 -24.31 0.54
CA GLU A 68 -6.56 -25.57 0.83
C GLU A 68 -5.05 -25.39 1.01
N ALA A 69 -4.59 -24.18 1.33
CA ALA A 69 -3.16 -23.89 1.42
C ALA A 69 -2.43 -24.86 2.36
N SER A 70 -1.34 -25.44 1.86
CA SER A 70 -0.53 -26.43 2.58
C SER A 70 0.87 -25.92 2.89
N ASP A 71 1.50 -26.45 3.93
CA ASP A 71 2.89 -26.12 4.27
C ASP A 71 3.86 -26.35 3.11
N ARG A 72 3.72 -27.47 2.40
CA ARG A 72 4.58 -27.79 1.25
C ARG A 72 4.47 -26.74 0.15
N GLN A 73 3.25 -26.40 -0.26
CA GLN A 73 2.99 -25.36 -1.27
C GLN A 73 3.58 -24.02 -0.84
N LEU A 74 3.27 -23.58 0.39
CA LEU A 74 3.68 -22.27 0.86
C LEU A 74 5.19 -22.16 1.11
N ASN A 75 5.86 -23.25 1.51
CA ASN A 75 7.32 -23.27 1.63
C ASN A 75 8.00 -23.08 0.26
N LEU A 76 7.51 -23.76 -0.78
CA LEU A 76 8.04 -23.62 -2.14
C LEU A 76 7.78 -22.23 -2.70
N MET A 77 6.56 -21.72 -2.51
CA MET A 77 6.19 -20.37 -2.93
C MET A 77 7.07 -19.32 -2.22
N ALA A 78 7.19 -19.38 -0.89
CA ALA A 78 7.97 -18.42 -0.12
C ALA A 78 9.46 -18.43 -0.49
N SER A 79 10.05 -19.60 -0.77
CA SER A 79 11.47 -19.68 -1.16
C SER A 79 11.72 -19.07 -2.55
N HIS A 80 10.85 -19.36 -3.51
CA HIS A 80 10.91 -18.77 -4.85
C HIS A 80 10.73 -17.25 -4.80
N GLU A 81 9.68 -16.80 -4.12
CA GLU A 81 9.36 -15.37 -4.00
C GLU A 81 10.42 -14.58 -3.24
N LEU A 82 11.01 -15.17 -2.20
CA LEU A 82 12.11 -14.54 -1.48
C LEU A 82 13.34 -14.39 -2.38
N ALA A 83 13.68 -15.42 -3.16
CA ALA A 83 14.80 -15.36 -4.09
C ALA A 83 14.58 -14.31 -5.17
N ARG A 84 13.35 -14.17 -5.68
CA ARG A 84 12.94 -13.12 -6.62
C ARG A 84 13.08 -11.73 -5.99
N MET A 85 12.46 -11.50 -4.84
CA MET A 85 12.45 -10.21 -4.14
C MET A 85 13.87 -9.74 -3.77
N LYS A 86 14.78 -10.65 -3.41
CA LYS A 86 16.19 -10.33 -3.14
C LYS A 86 16.94 -9.76 -4.35
N LYS A 87 16.46 -10.02 -5.57
CA LYS A 87 17.05 -9.51 -6.82
C LYS A 87 16.39 -8.21 -7.31
N MET A 88 15.36 -7.72 -6.61
CA MET A 88 14.64 -6.50 -6.98
C MET A 88 15.21 -5.29 -6.24
N ASN A 89 15.33 -4.16 -6.93
CA ASN A 89 15.67 -2.87 -6.31
C ASN A 89 14.41 -2.11 -5.87
N ALA A 90 13.33 -2.23 -6.63
CA ALA A 90 12.06 -1.59 -6.34
C ALA A 90 10.85 -2.54 -6.50
N TYR A 91 9.74 -2.17 -5.88
CA TYR A 91 8.48 -2.89 -5.89
C TYR A 91 7.31 -1.93 -6.06
N ILE A 92 6.39 -2.23 -6.97
CA ILE A 92 5.15 -1.48 -7.18
C ILE A 92 3.99 -2.47 -7.09
N ALA A 93 3.01 -2.23 -6.24
CA ALA A 93 1.80 -3.05 -6.22
C ALA A 93 0.54 -2.22 -6.38
N VAL A 94 -0.24 -2.55 -7.42
CA VAL A 94 -1.54 -1.96 -7.69
C VAL A 94 -2.60 -3.02 -7.43
N ARG A 95 -3.48 -2.76 -6.44
CA ARG A 95 -4.40 -3.76 -5.90
C ARG A 95 -5.86 -3.39 -6.12
N GLY A 96 -6.46 -3.90 -7.18
CA GLY A 96 -7.90 -3.96 -7.34
C GLY A 96 -8.54 -5.07 -6.53
N SER A 97 -9.87 -5.02 -6.45
CA SER A 97 -10.70 -6.14 -6.03
C SER A 97 -12.11 -5.94 -6.56
N ASN A 98 -12.62 -6.89 -7.33
CA ASN A 98 -14.02 -6.82 -7.79
C ASN A 98 -15.02 -7.14 -6.66
N ASN A 99 -14.55 -7.75 -5.58
CA ASN A 99 -15.35 -8.11 -4.41
C ASN A 99 -14.50 -7.98 -3.13
N ILE A 100 -14.86 -7.04 -2.26
CA ILE A 100 -14.11 -6.75 -1.04
C ILE A 100 -14.12 -7.89 -0.02
N THR A 101 -15.12 -8.79 -0.09
CA THR A 101 -15.28 -9.94 0.80
C THR A 101 -14.88 -11.25 0.13
N GLU A 102 -14.15 -11.22 -1.00
CA GLU A 102 -13.83 -12.44 -1.77
C GLU A 102 -13.16 -13.54 -0.92
N LEU A 103 -12.39 -13.18 0.11
CA LEU A 103 -11.70 -14.14 0.98
C LEU A 103 -12.50 -14.53 2.25
N SER A 104 -13.76 -14.12 2.40
CA SER A 104 -14.51 -14.23 3.67
C SER A 104 -14.72 -15.66 4.15
N ASP A 105 -14.68 -16.65 3.26
CA ASP A 105 -14.83 -18.07 3.59
C ASP A 105 -13.50 -18.83 3.66
N VAL A 106 -12.37 -18.13 3.49
CA VAL A 106 -11.06 -18.75 3.71
C VAL A 106 -10.85 -18.93 5.21
N PRO A 107 -10.57 -20.16 5.69
CA PRO A 107 -10.43 -20.39 7.12
C PRO A 107 -9.32 -19.53 7.76
N PRO A 108 -9.55 -18.94 8.95
CA PRO A 108 -8.59 -18.03 9.57
C PRO A 108 -7.19 -18.62 9.80
N GLU A 109 -7.10 -19.92 10.08
CA GLU A 109 -5.83 -20.64 10.23
C GLU A 109 -5.05 -20.73 8.92
N LYS A 110 -5.73 -20.83 7.76
CA LYS A 110 -5.08 -20.79 6.45
C LYS A 110 -4.50 -19.39 6.18
N MET A 111 -5.27 -18.35 6.48
CA MET A 111 -4.78 -16.96 6.36
C MET A 111 -3.58 -16.70 7.27
N LYS A 112 -3.61 -17.18 8.52
CA LYS A 112 -2.48 -17.11 9.45
C LYS A 112 -1.26 -17.89 8.94
N LEU A 113 -1.46 -19.09 8.38
CA LEU A 113 -0.40 -19.91 7.80
C LEU A 113 0.26 -19.20 6.61
N ILE A 114 -0.52 -18.68 5.66
CA ILE A 114 -0.03 -17.91 4.51
C ILE A 114 0.78 -16.70 4.98
N GLY A 115 0.21 -15.90 5.90
CA GLY A 115 0.88 -14.72 6.44
C GLY A 115 2.21 -15.04 7.13
N ARG A 116 2.26 -16.13 7.92
CA ARG A 116 3.49 -16.59 8.57
C ARG A 116 4.54 -17.02 7.55
N LYS A 117 4.16 -17.82 6.55
CA LYS A 117 5.08 -18.35 5.54
C LYS A 117 5.63 -17.28 4.61
N MET A 118 4.82 -16.27 4.28
CA MET A 118 5.23 -15.17 3.40
C MET A 118 5.93 -14.02 4.13
N ARG A 119 5.99 -14.04 5.46
CA ARG A 119 6.64 -12.99 6.27
C ARG A 119 8.07 -12.67 5.82
N PRO A 120 8.97 -13.65 5.54
CA PRO A 120 10.32 -13.34 5.07
C PRO A 120 10.35 -12.55 3.75
N VAL A 121 9.40 -12.80 2.84
CA VAL A 121 9.27 -12.07 1.57
C VAL A 121 8.83 -10.63 1.83
N GLN A 122 7.84 -10.45 2.72
CA GLN A 122 7.35 -9.13 3.10
C GLN A 122 8.44 -8.32 3.81
N ASP A 123 9.20 -8.94 4.71
CA ASP A 123 10.34 -8.33 5.40
C ASP A 123 11.42 -7.88 4.40
N GLN A 124 11.77 -8.74 3.43
CA GLN A 124 12.73 -8.38 2.39
C GLN A 124 12.23 -7.17 1.58
N ARG A 125 10.97 -7.20 1.13
CA ARG A 125 10.35 -6.09 0.39
C ARG A 125 10.39 -4.78 1.20
N VAL A 126 9.87 -4.78 2.42
CA VAL A 126 9.74 -3.55 3.21
C VAL A 126 11.08 -2.98 3.65
N LYS A 127 12.04 -3.85 4.02
CA LYS A 127 13.31 -3.42 4.62
C LYS A 127 14.44 -3.19 3.61
N LYS A 128 14.35 -3.78 2.41
CA LYS A 128 15.49 -3.84 1.46
C LYS A 128 15.18 -3.36 0.05
N THR A 129 13.94 -2.99 -0.27
CA THR A 129 13.60 -2.39 -1.57
C THR A 129 12.97 -1.01 -1.41
N LYS A 130 13.00 -0.23 -2.48
CA LYS A 130 12.08 0.92 -2.62
C LYS A 130 10.70 0.35 -2.92
N TRP A 131 9.64 0.85 -2.31
CA TRP A 131 8.32 0.28 -2.56
C TRP A 131 7.23 1.33 -2.56
N VAL A 132 6.25 1.14 -3.44
CA VAL A 132 5.00 1.89 -3.42
C VAL A 132 3.81 0.94 -3.60
N VAL A 133 2.74 1.15 -2.85
CA VAL A 133 1.50 0.38 -2.97
C VAL A 133 0.29 1.29 -3.07
N LEU A 134 -0.70 0.85 -3.84
CA LEU A 134 -1.98 1.54 -3.99
C LEU A 134 -3.10 0.56 -4.29
N ARG A 135 -4.33 1.01 -4.03
CA ARG A 135 -5.55 0.30 -4.44
C ARG A 135 -5.96 0.74 -5.84
N TRP A 136 -6.77 -0.05 -6.54
CA TRP A 136 -7.34 0.33 -7.85
C TRP A 136 -8.84 0.64 -7.73
N PRO A 137 -9.37 1.71 -8.35
CA PRO A 137 -10.74 2.14 -8.20
C PRO A 137 -11.72 1.22 -8.92
N THR A 138 -12.05 0.09 -8.30
CA THR A 138 -13.05 -0.85 -8.81
C THR A 138 -14.48 -0.43 -8.40
N PRO A 139 -15.52 -0.93 -9.09
CA PRO A 139 -16.91 -0.70 -8.69
C PRO A 139 -17.21 -1.08 -7.23
N SER A 140 -16.55 -2.10 -6.68
CA SER A 140 -16.72 -2.50 -5.28
C SER A 140 -16.26 -1.41 -4.30
N MET A 141 -15.21 -0.66 -4.65
CA MET A 141 -14.73 0.47 -3.86
C MET A 141 -15.62 1.71 -4.02
N ALA A 142 -16.15 1.94 -5.22
CA ALA A 142 -17.14 3.00 -5.45
C ALA A 142 -18.40 2.77 -4.59
N GLN A 143 -18.87 1.52 -4.52
CA GLN A 143 -19.99 1.14 -3.66
C GLN A 143 -19.68 1.40 -2.17
N LEU A 144 -18.47 1.07 -1.70
CA LEU A 144 -18.05 1.39 -0.32
C LEU A 144 -17.99 2.90 -0.04
N ALA A 145 -17.64 3.69 -1.04
CA ALA A 145 -17.62 5.14 -0.94
C ALA A 145 -19.01 5.78 -1.09
N GLY A 146 -20.05 5.01 -1.41
CA GLY A 146 -21.39 5.53 -1.70
C GLY A 146 -21.44 6.36 -2.98
N MET A 147 -20.59 6.05 -3.96
CA MET A 147 -20.43 6.81 -5.21
C MET A 147 -20.74 5.94 -6.44
N SER A 148 -21.08 6.57 -7.57
CA SER A 148 -21.05 5.89 -8.87
C SER A 148 -19.60 5.58 -9.27
N THR A 149 -19.40 4.55 -10.10
CA THR A 149 -18.05 4.10 -10.49
C THR A 149 -17.22 5.20 -11.12
N GLU A 150 -17.76 5.91 -12.12
CA GLU A 150 -17.04 6.98 -12.83
C GLU A 150 -16.65 8.13 -11.90
N ALA A 151 -17.57 8.58 -11.06
CA ALA A 151 -17.29 9.65 -10.09
C ALA A 151 -16.21 9.24 -9.07
N PHE A 152 -16.20 7.97 -8.66
CA PHE A 152 -15.18 7.44 -7.76
C PHE A 152 -13.82 7.30 -8.46
N GLU A 153 -13.78 6.87 -9.72
CA GLU A 153 -12.56 6.80 -10.52
C GLU A 153 -11.93 8.18 -10.69
N ASP A 154 -12.72 9.19 -11.07
CA ASP A 154 -12.24 10.57 -11.22
C ASP A 154 -11.66 11.11 -9.91
N PHE A 155 -12.41 10.98 -8.82
CA PHE A 155 -11.94 11.35 -7.48
C PHE A 155 -10.65 10.61 -7.11
N TYR A 156 -10.59 9.31 -7.35
CA TYR A 156 -9.42 8.49 -7.06
C TYR A 156 -8.18 8.99 -7.82
N PHE A 157 -8.29 9.25 -9.13
CA PHE A 157 -7.15 9.67 -9.95
C PHE A 157 -6.69 11.08 -9.59
N ASP A 158 -7.61 12.00 -9.28
CA ASP A 158 -7.26 13.34 -8.81
C ASP A 158 -6.42 13.27 -7.52
N VAL A 159 -6.83 12.44 -6.57
CA VAL A 159 -6.16 12.29 -5.28
C VAL A 159 -4.84 11.51 -5.41
N CYS A 160 -4.80 10.45 -6.23
CA CYS A 160 -3.61 9.62 -6.42
C CYS A 160 -2.55 10.25 -7.34
N THR A 161 -2.92 11.27 -8.11
CA THR A 161 -1.99 11.99 -9.00
C THR A 161 -1.68 13.41 -8.54
N LEU A 162 -1.95 13.70 -7.26
CA LEU A 162 -1.60 14.95 -6.61
C LEU A 162 -0.09 15.22 -6.65
N ASP A 163 0.31 16.49 -6.75
CA ASP A 163 1.70 16.88 -6.63
C ASP A 163 2.14 16.86 -5.16
N TYR A 164 2.51 15.69 -4.65
CA TYR A 164 2.88 15.48 -3.25
C TYR A 164 4.05 16.36 -2.77
N ARG A 165 4.84 16.93 -3.69
CA ARG A 165 5.87 17.94 -3.36
C ARG A 165 5.28 19.15 -2.65
N LYS A 166 4.03 19.51 -2.95
CA LYS A 166 3.34 20.64 -2.31
C LYS A 166 2.98 20.37 -0.85
N LEU A 167 2.90 19.10 -0.43
CA LEU A 167 2.63 18.73 0.96
C LEU A 167 3.88 18.79 1.85
N GLN A 168 5.07 18.63 1.24
CA GLN A 168 6.35 18.52 1.94
C GLN A 168 6.65 19.66 2.93
N PRO A 169 6.42 20.95 2.61
CA PRO A 169 6.69 22.03 3.56
C PRO A 169 5.86 21.91 4.85
N GLY A 170 4.55 21.66 4.71
CA GLY A 170 3.63 21.50 5.85
C GLY A 170 3.96 20.24 6.67
N MET A 171 4.23 19.12 6.00
CA MET A 171 4.64 17.88 6.66
C MET A 171 5.92 18.04 7.47
N LYS A 172 6.92 18.78 6.97
CA LYS A 172 8.16 19.07 7.70
C LYS A 172 7.92 19.94 8.95
N VAL A 173 6.95 20.85 8.90
CA VAL A 173 6.55 21.62 10.09
C VAL A 173 5.93 20.70 11.14
N LEU A 174 4.98 19.84 10.72
CA LEU A 174 4.33 18.88 11.61
C LEU A 174 5.32 17.87 12.20
N GLN A 175 6.23 17.32 11.39
CA GLN A 175 7.28 16.42 11.85
C GLN A 175 8.11 17.06 12.97
N ARG A 176 8.59 18.30 12.77
CA ARG A 176 9.38 19.01 13.79
C ARG A 176 8.59 19.28 15.08
N LEU A 177 7.27 19.50 14.98
CA LEU A 177 6.43 19.64 16.16
C LEU A 177 6.32 18.31 16.92
N MET A 178 6.06 17.22 16.20
CA MET A 178 5.96 15.88 16.79
C MET A 178 7.27 15.44 17.44
N GLU A 179 8.43 15.69 16.79
CA GLU A 179 9.76 15.36 17.32
C GLU A 179 10.14 16.13 18.59
N LYS A 180 9.48 17.27 18.85
CA LYS A 180 9.64 18.06 20.09
C LYS A 180 8.59 17.76 21.14
N THR A 181 7.64 16.87 20.84
CA THR A 181 6.50 16.57 21.69
C THR A 181 6.75 15.28 22.46
N ASP A 182 6.66 15.34 23.79
CA ASP A 182 6.74 14.13 24.62
C ASP A 182 5.37 13.45 24.77
N ARG A 183 4.30 14.24 24.93
CA ARG A 183 2.95 13.76 25.29
C ARG A 183 1.91 14.22 24.28
N VAL A 184 1.03 13.30 23.90
CA VAL A 184 -0.09 13.53 22.99
C VAL A 184 -1.39 13.25 23.72
N GLN A 185 -2.39 14.11 23.52
CA GLN A 185 -3.77 13.87 23.91
C GLN A 185 -4.68 14.09 22.71
N ILE A 186 -5.45 13.07 22.35
CA ILE A 186 -6.50 13.15 21.34
C ILE A 186 -7.83 13.23 22.08
N LYS A 187 -8.56 14.34 21.89
CA LYS A 187 -9.83 14.62 22.57
C LYS A 187 -10.94 14.89 21.57
N GLY A 188 -12.10 14.29 21.79
CA GLY A 188 -13.30 14.45 20.96
C GLY A 188 -14.52 13.74 21.56
N PRO A 189 -15.67 13.71 20.87
CA PRO A 189 -16.84 12.96 21.32
C PRO A 189 -16.49 11.47 21.54
N GLY A 190 -16.68 10.98 22.77
CA GLY A 190 -16.34 9.61 23.16
C GLY A 190 -14.85 9.26 23.00
N THR A 191 -13.96 10.25 22.96
CA THR A 191 -12.51 10.04 22.80
C THR A 191 -11.74 10.92 23.77
N ASP A 192 -10.96 10.29 24.64
CA ASP A 192 -9.89 10.91 25.42
C ASP A 192 -8.76 9.88 25.51
N LEU A 193 -7.84 9.95 24.56
CA LEU A 193 -6.72 9.04 24.43
C LEU A 193 -5.42 9.81 24.69
N ARG A 194 -4.60 9.31 25.61
CA ARG A 194 -3.34 9.93 26.03
C ARG A 194 -2.21 8.94 25.87
N PHE A 195 -1.07 9.41 25.38
CA PHE A 195 0.14 8.58 25.26
C PHE A 195 1.39 9.46 25.10
N SER A 196 2.55 8.84 25.27
CA SER A 196 3.84 9.44 24.99
C SER A 196 4.34 9.06 23.60
N ILE A 197 4.99 10.00 22.90
CA ILE A 197 5.80 9.71 21.70
C ILE A 197 7.29 10.05 21.93
N LYS A 198 7.67 10.29 23.20
CA LYS A 198 9.03 10.66 23.59
C LYS A 198 10.06 9.67 23.05
N GLY A 199 11.06 10.20 22.35
CA GLY A 199 12.18 9.41 21.81
C GLY A 199 11.83 8.54 20.61
N ILE A 200 10.60 8.63 20.08
CA ILE A 200 10.17 7.92 18.87
C ILE A 200 10.07 8.93 17.72
N PRO A 201 10.78 8.73 16.60
CA PRO A 201 10.80 9.69 15.50
C PRO A 201 9.44 9.77 14.79
N ALA A 202 9.13 10.94 14.25
CA ALA A 202 8.01 11.12 13.33
C ALA A 202 8.49 10.91 11.88
N VAL A 203 7.65 10.27 11.06
CA VAL A 203 7.95 9.90 9.69
C VAL A 203 6.95 10.56 8.76
N ILE A 204 7.46 11.24 7.73
CA ILE A 204 6.64 11.82 6.67
C ILE A 204 6.34 10.74 5.63
N CYS A 205 5.06 10.58 5.27
CA CYS A 205 4.61 9.84 4.10
C CYS A 205 4.07 10.85 3.09
N GLY A 206 4.90 11.15 2.10
CA GLY A 206 4.66 12.22 1.13
C GLY A 206 4.54 11.68 -0.29
N GLY A 207 3.87 10.54 -0.45
CA GLY A 207 3.68 9.86 -1.73
C GLY A 207 4.85 8.96 -2.14
N ASP A 208 5.70 8.57 -1.20
CA ASP A 208 6.87 7.72 -1.44
C ASP A 208 6.62 6.23 -1.18
N ARG A 209 5.53 5.88 -0.48
CA ARG A 209 5.23 4.48 -0.06
C ARG A 209 3.78 4.05 -0.25
N ASN A 210 2.84 4.88 0.14
CA ASN A 210 1.41 4.61 -0.06
C ASN A 210 0.86 5.66 -1.03
N ILE A 211 0.00 5.24 -1.95
CA ILE A 211 -0.74 6.17 -2.79
C ILE A 211 -2.24 5.81 -2.69
N PRO A 212 -3.11 6.77 -2.34
CA PRO A 212 -2.79 8.15 -1.98
C PRO A 212 -2.06 8.25 -0.63
N ASP A 213 -1.44 9.41 -0.40
CA ASP A 213 -0.63 9.70 0.78
C ASP A 213 -0.94 11.11 1.33
N GLY A 214 -0.41 11.42 2.51
CA GLY A 214 -0.64 12.72 3.13
C GLY A 214 -0.33 12.81 4.61
N GLU A 215 0.13 11.74 5.24
CA GLU A 215 0.27 11.67 6.69
C GLU A 215 1.68 11.98 7.20
N VAL A 216 1.74 12.41 8.46
CA VAL A 216 2.96 12.37 9.28
C VAL A 216 2.62 11.52 10.50
N PHE A 217 3.33 10.42 10.69
CA PHE A 217 2.98 9.42 11.69
C PHE A 217 4.14 9.12 12.63
N SER A 218 3.81 8.60 13.81
CA SER A 218 4.76 8.09 14.82
C SER A 218 4.10 6.93 15.58
N CYS A 219 4.84 6.28 16.48
CA CYS A 219 4.33 5.22 17.34
C CYS A 219 4.23 5.71 18.79
N PRO A 220 3.23 5.26 19.56
CA PRO A 220 3.21 5.51 21.00
C PRO A 220 4.30 4.70 21.70
N VAL A 221 4.82 5.23 22.81
CA VAL A 221 5.54 4.42 23.80
C VAL A 221 4.53 3.42 24.36
N LYS A 222 4.80 2.13 24.13
CA LYS A 222 3.84 1.02 24.33
C LYS A 222 3.09 1.08 25.66
N ASP A 223 3.81 1.30 26.75
CA ASP A 223 3.26 1.24 28.11
C ASP A 223 2.76 2.59 28.63
N SER A 224 2.64 3.61 27.76
CA SER A 224 2.17 4.95 28.12
C SER A 224 0.72 5.25 27.73
N VAL A 225 0.05 4.31 27.06
CA VAL A 225 -1.26 4.53 26.44
C VAL A 225 -2.35 4.38 27.48
N GLU A 226 -3.15 5.43 27.66
CA GLU A 226 -4.26 5.50 28.61
C GLU A 226 -5.50 6.12 27.96
N GLY A 227 -6.68 5.70 28.41
CA GLY A 227 -7.96 6.30 28.01
C GLY A 227 -8.75 5.47 26.99
N HIS A 228 -9.50 6.15 26.13
CA HIS A 228 -10.44 5.51 25.20
C HIS A 228 -10.59 6.30 23.90
N VAL A 229 -10.93 5.60 22.81
CA VAL A 229 -11.15 6.19 21.49
C VAL A 229 -12.43 5.65 20.87
N THR A 230 -13.21 6.52 20.24
CA THR A 230 -14.35 6.16 19.41
C THR A 230 -13.99 6.36 17.94
N PHE A 231 -14.12 5.32 17.13
CA PHE A 231 -13.86 5.39 15.70
C PHE A 231 -15.05 6.01 14.96
N ASN A 232 -14.76 6.96 14.07
CA ASN A 232 -15.76 7.69 13.28
C ASN A 232 -15.75 7.33 11.79
N ALA A 233 -14.94 6.34 11.40
CA ALA A 233 -14.85 5.86 10.02
C ALA A 233 -15.12 4.34 9.97
N PRO A 234 -16.03 3.87 9.09
CA PRO A 234 -16.27 2.45 8.92
C PRO A 234 -14.99 1.78 8.42
N SER A 235 -14.62 0.66 9.05
CA SER A 235 -13.42 -0.10 8.72
C SER A 235 -13.80 -1.54 8.43
N ILE A 236 -13.31 -2.05 7.30
CA ILE A 236 -13.50 -3.44 6.89
C ILE A 236 -12.17 -4.17 7.11
N TYR A 237 -12.21 -5.28 7.83
CA TYR A 237 -11.02 -6.08 8.14
C TYR A 237 -11.26 -7.55 7.84
N GLN A 238 -10.53 -8.07 6.84
CA GLN A 238 -10.59 -9.47 6.41
C GLN A 238 -11.94 -9.96 5.84
N GLY A 239 -12.76 -9.05 5.31
CA GLY A 239 -14.07 -9.35 4.74
C GLY A 239 -15.17 -8.87 5.67
#